data_AF-A0AAX3EG59-F1
#
_entry.id   AF-A0AAX3EG59-F1
#
_cell.length_a   1.000
_cell.length_b   1.000
_cell.length_c   1.000
_cell.angle_alpha   90.00
_cell.angle_beta   90.00
_cell.angle_gamma   90.00
#
_symmetry.space_group_name_H-M   'P 1'
#
loop_
_entity.id
_entity.type
_entity.pdbx_description
1 polymer ?
#
loop_
_entity_poly.entity_id
_entity_poly.type
_entity_poly.pdbx_seq_one_letter_code
_entity_poly.pdbx_strand_id
1 'polypeptide(L)'
;MAEISFPLPDLGEGLIEATVLEWLVEPGQQVERNQPLVELETTKSSLELPSPQAGRVVRIHGEPGGTINVGEPLIVFEVPDETAGIVGTVPKDEAPKRRVRLSAVLDED
;
A
#
# COMPACT_ATOMS: atom_id res chain seq x y z
N MET A 1 -20.43 -2.80 -2.60
CA MET A 1 -19.25 -2.25 -3.29
C MET A 1 -18.18 -2.17 -2.22
N ALA A 2 -17.05 -2.80 -2.44
CA ALA A 2 -15.95 -2.84 -1.49
C ALA A 2 -14.94 -1.76 -1.86
N GLU A 3 -14.51 -0.97 -0.87
CA GLU A 3 -13.41 -0.03 -1.03
C GLU A 3 -12.10 -0.75 -0.67
N ILE A 4 -11.18 -0.83 -1.62
CA ILE A 4 -9.87 -1.44 -1.45
C ILE A 4 -8.82 -0.34 -1.54
N SER A 5 -8.09 -0.12 -0.44
CA SER A 5 -6.90 0.73 -0.46
C SER A 5 -5.72 -0.07 -1.01
N PHE A 6 -5.06 0.47 -2.03
CA PHE A 6 -3.80 -0.04 -2.54
C PHE A 6 -2.65 0.78 -1.95
N PRO A 7 -1.95 0.27 -0.92
CA PRO A 7 -0.76 0.92 -0.41
C PRO A 7 0.40 0.76 -1.38
N LEU A 8 1.40 1.62 -1.27
CA LEU A 8 2.66 1.46 -2.01
C LEU A 8 3.30 0.11 -1.62
N PRO A 9 3.38 -0.87 -2.53
CA PRO A 9 3.97 -2.17 -2.22
C PRO A 9 5.49 -2.06 -2.14
N ASP A 10 6.12 -2.96 -1.36
CA ASP A 10 7.56 -3.12 -1.42
C ASP A 10 7.93 -3.82 -2.74
N LEU A 11 8.65 -3.09 -3.60
CA LEU A 11 9.07 -3.59 -4.91
C LEU A 11 10.36 -4.46 -4.85
N GLY A 12 10.83 -4.82 -3.65
CA GLY A 12 11.80 -5.91 -3.46
C GLY A 12 13.29 -5.53 -3.44
N GLU A 13 13.65 -4.24 -3.34
CA GLU A 13 15.06 -3.80 -3.31
C GLU A 13 15.44 -2.97 -2.06
N GLY A 14 14.66 -3.05 -0.98
CA GLY A 14 14.81 -2.15 0.16
C GLY A 14 14.28 -0.75 -0.15
N LEU A 15 13.19 -0.69 -0.92
CA LEU A 15 12.45 0.54 -1.18
C LEU A 15 11.88 1.02 0.16
N ILE A 16 12.15 2.28 0.51
CA ILE A 16 11.62 2.93 1.71
C ILE A 16 10.55 3.95 1.35
N GLU A 17 10.71 4.56 0.19
CA GLU A 17 9.86 5.63 -0.33
C GLU A 17 9.94 5.65 -1.86
N ALA A 18 8.90 6.18 -2.49
CA ALA A 18 8.83 6.46 -3.91
C ALA A 18 8.22 7.84 -4.13
N THR A 19 8.67 8.53 -5.18
CA THR A 19 8.14 9.84 -5.57
C THR A 19 7.11 9.64 -6.68
N VAL A 20 5.93 10.24 -6.54
CA VAL A 20 4.92 10.23 -7.60
C VAL A 20 5.40 11.12 -8.74
N LEU A 21 5.55 10.59 -9.94
CA LEU A 21 5.86 11.40 -11.13
C LEU A 21 4.57 12.03 -11.66
N GLU A 22 3.63 11.19 -12.07
CA GLU A 22 2.36 11.61 -12.62
C GLU A 22 1.24 10.58 -12.37
N TRP A 23 0.02 11.10 -12.25
CA TRP A 23 -1.19 10.28 -12.20
C TRP A 23 -1.78 10.13 -13.59
N LEU A 24 -1.97 8.89 -14.02
CA LEU A 24 -2.60 8.54 -15.30
C LEU A 24 -4.12 8.38 -15.16
N VAL A 25 -4.63 8.46 -13.93
CA VAL A 25 -6.04 8.27 -13.57
C VAL A 25 -6.53 9.35 -12.62
N GLU A 26 -7.85 9.56 -12.60
CA GLU A 26 -8.50 10.60 -11.80
C GLU A 26 -9.57 10.01 -10.87
N PRO A 27 -9.86 10.63 -9.72
CA PRO A 27 -10.96 10.20 -8.85
C PRO A 27 -12.30 10.26 -9.60
N GLY A 28 -13.02 9.15 -9.58
CA GLY A 28 -14.26 8.94 -10.30
C GLY A 28 -14.10 8.22 -11.64
N GLN A 29 -12.88 8.04 -12.14
CA GLN A 29 -12.57 7.34 -13.39
C GLN A 29 -12.69 5.82 -13.22
N GLN A 30 -13.14 5.14 -14.27
CA GLN A 30 -13.13 3.67 -14.35
C GLN A 30 -11.79 3.20 -14.90
N VAL A 31 -11.21 2.19 -14.24
CA VAL A 31 -9.94 1.57 -14.61
C VAL A 31 -10.14 0.08 -14.85
N GLU A 32 -9.33 -0.48 -15.74
CA GLU A 32 -9.32 -1.89 -16.10
C GLU A 32 -8.13 -2.63 -15.49
N ARG A 33 -8.21 -3.96 -15.45
CA ARG A 33 -7.09 -4.80 -14.98
C ARG A 33 -5.86 -4.60 -15.87
N ASN A 34 -4.69 -4.48 -15.25
CA ASN A 34 -3.41 -4.18 -15.90
C ASN A 34 -3.33 -2.77 -16.54
N GLN A 35 -4.28 -1.88 -16.28
CA GLN A 35 -4.19 -0.49 -16.73
C GLN A 35 -3.22 0.29 -15.84
N PRO A 36 -2.30 1.09 -16.40
CA PRO A 36 -1.39 1.90 -15.59
C PRO A 36 -2.14 3.01 -14.85
N LEU A 37 -1.89 3.13 -13.55
CA LEU A 37 -2.59 4.06 -12.65
C LEU A 37 -1.75 5.29 -12.33
N VAL A 38 -0.50 5.05 -11.97
CA VAL A 38 0.44 6.07 -11.52
C VAL A 38 1.84 5.68 -11.97
N GLU A 39 2.64 6.67 -12.31
CA GLU A 39 4.07 6.51 -12.53
C GLU A 39 4.83 6.97 -11.29
N LEU A 40 5.71 6.12 -10.78
CA LEU A 40 6.53 6.39 -9.61
C LEU A 40 8.00 6.40 -9.99
N GLU A 41 8.75 7.34 -9.45
CA GLU A 41 10.20 7.37 -9.52
C GLU A 41 10.80 6.94 -8.19
N THR A 42 11.78 6.05 -8.27
CA THR A 42 12.64 5.65 -7.15
C THR A 42 14.05 6.14 -7.45
N THR A 43 14.93 6.15 -6.44
CA THR A 43 16.33 6.61 -6.57
C THR A 43 17.13 5.97 -7.72
N LYS A 44 16.71 4.79 -8.20
CA LYS A 44 17.43 4.04 -9.25
C LYS A 44 16.64 3.89 -10.55
N SER A 45 15.32 3.91 -10.49
CA SER A 45 14.44 3.55 -11.62
C SER A 45 13.07 4.19 -11.48
N SER A 46 12.41 4.49 -12.60
CA SER A 46 10.97 4.72 -12.64
C SER A 46 10.21 3.41 -12.88
N LEU A 47 9.03 3.28 -12.27
CA LEU A 47 8.13 2.15 -12.42
C LEU A 47 6.68 2.64 -12.41
N GLU A 48 5.86 2.05 -13.28
CA GLU A 48 4.41 2.23 -13.29
C GLU A 48 3.71 1.19 -12.39
N LEU A 49 2.69 1.62 -11.64
CA LEU A 49 1.82 0.71 -10.90
C LEU A 49 0.57 0.40 -11.73
N PRO A 50 0.44 -0.82 -12.27
CA PRO A 50 -0.77 -1.24 -12.97
C PRO A 50 -1.88 -1.63 -11.99
N SER A 51 -3.13 -1.45 -12.41
CA SER A 51 -4.29 -1.82 -11.62
C SER A 51 -4.38 -3.35 -11.45
N PRO A 52 -4.50 -3.85 -10.21
CA PRO A 52 -4.62 -5.29 -9.98
C PRO A 52 -5.94 -5.88 -10.49
N GLN A 53 -7.00 -5.06 -10.57
CA GLN A 53 -8.30 -5.44 -11.11
C GLN A 53 -9.04 -4.27 -11.73
N ALA A 54 -10.15 -4.54 -12.42
CA ALA A 54 -11.06 -3.50 -12.88
C ALA A 54 -11.86 -2.91 -11.71
N GLY A 55 -12.03 -1.59 -11.68
CA GLY A 55 -12.68 -0.88 -10.59
C GLY A 55 -12.84 0.61 -10.88
N ARG A 56 -13.36 1.36 -9.91
CA ARG A 56 -13.48 2.81 -9.99
C ARG A 56 -12.53 3.47 -9.01
N VAL A 57 -11.78 4.48 -9.45
CA VAL A 57 -10.95 5.28 -8.55
C VAL A 57 -11.86 6.09 -7.63
N VAL A 58 -11.72 5.93 -6.31
CA VAL A 58 -12.47 6.71 -5.32
C VAL A 58 -11.66 7.92 -4.91
N ARG A 59 -10.39 7.71 -4.52
CA ARG A 59 -9.46 8.74 -4.10
C ARG A 59 -8.02 8.34 -4.41
N ILE A 60 -7.20 9.36 -4.65
CA ILE A 60 -5.75 9.25 -4.76
C ILE A 60 -5.12 9.96 -3.56
N HIS A 61 -4.05 9.36 -3.03
CA HIS A 61 -3.28 9.85 -1.90
C HIS A 61 -1.84 10.00 -2.37
N GLY A 62 -1.46 11.25 -2.66
CA GLY A 62 -0.20 11.57 -3.31
C GLY A 62 -0.40 12.61 -4.40
N GLU A 63 0.45 13.63 -4.42
CA GLU A 63 0.49 14.65 -5.46
C GLU A 63 1.67 14.39 -6.39
N PRO A 64 1.61 14.76 -7.67
CA PRO A 64 2.77 14.69 -8.56
C PRO A 64 3.93 15.53 -7.99
N GLY A 65 5.10 14.91 -7.87
CA GLY A 65 6.29 15.42 -7.17
C GLY A 65 6.32 15.14 -5.67
N GLY A 66 5.30 14.48 -5.12
CA GLY A 66 5.20 14.11 -3.71
C GLY A 66 5.85 12.76 -3.41
N THR A 67 6.41 12.61 -2.21
CA THR A 67 7.04 11.38 -1.74
C THR A 67 6.07 10.58 -0.86
N ILE A 68 5.98 9.27 -1.10
CA ILE A 68 5.13 8.32 -0.36
C ILE A 68 5.99 7.19 0.19
N ASN A 69 5.76 6.81 1.44
CA ASN A 69 6.50 5.72 2.07
C ASN A 69 5.87 4.35 1.80
N VAL A 70 6.70 3.29 1.83
CA VAL A 70 6.21 1.91 1.65
C VAL A 70 5.18 1.56 2.73
N GLY A 71 4.05 1.01 2.30
CA GLY A 71 2.92 0.68 3.16
C GLY A 71 1.95 1.83 3.43
N GLU A 72 2.23 3.05 2.95
CA GLU A 72 1.24 4.13 2.97
C GLU A 72 0.20 3.98 1.86
N PRO A 73 -1.07 4.35 2.12
CA PRO A 73 -2.13 4.27 1.13
C PRO A 73 -1.84 5.21 -0.04
N LEU A 74 -1.80 4.67 -1.25
CA LEU A 74 -1.51 5.43 -2.46
C LEU A 74 -2.79 5.74 -3.24
N ILE A 75 -3.69 4.78 -3.37
CA ILE A 75 -4.97 4.96 -4.10
C ILE A 75 -6.05 4.07 -3.49
N VAL A 76 -7.31 4.50 -3.56
CA VAL A 76 -8.47 3.75 -3.11
C VAL A 76 -9.35 3.45 -4.32
N PHE A 77 -9.67 2.17 -4.50
CA PHE A 77 -10.56 1.67 -5.54
C PHE A 77 -11.88 1.20 -4.95
N GLU A 78 -12.98 1.44 -5.66
CA GLU A 78 -14.27 0.82 -5.43
C GLU A 78 -14.46 -0.32 -6.42
N VAL A 79 -14.66 -1.51 -5.90
CA VAL A 79 -14.82 -2.73 -6.69
C VAL A 79 -16.10 -3.47 -6.32
N PRO A 80 -16.69 -4.24 -7.26
CA PRO A 80 -17.77 -5.16 -6.92
C PRO A 80 -17.26 -6.23 -5.93
N ASP A 81 -18.11 -6.56 -4.95
CA ASP A 81 -17.81 -7.28 -3.69
C ASP A 81 -17.16 -8.68 -3.86
N GLU A 82 -17.19 -9.24 -5.08
CA GLU A 82 -16.79 -10.62 -5.35
C GLU A 82 -15.29 -10.84 -5.57
N THR A 83 -14.43 -9.80 -5.48
CA THR A 83 -12.99 -9.91 -5.81
C THR A 83 -12.05 -9.21 -4.82
N ALA A 84 -12.49 -8.89 -3.59
CA ALA A 84 -11.62 -8.36 -2.52
C ALA A 84 -10.64 -9.40 -1.93
N GLY A 85 -10.22 -10.39 -2.73
CA GLY A 85 -9.25 -11.40 -2.37
C GLY A 85 -7.90 -11.09 -2.97
N ILE A 86 -6.96 -10.66 -2.13
CA ILE A 86 -5.51 -10.73 -2.35
C ILE A 86 -4.96 -9.64 -3.28
N VAL A 87 -4.87 -8.41 -2.77
CA VAL A 87 -3.82 -7.50 -3.21
C VAL A 87 -3.13 -6.90 -1.99
N GLY A 88 -1.96 -7.43 -1.66
CA GLY A 88 -0.97 -6.73 -0.85
C GLY A 88 -1.33 -6.38 0.59
N THR A 89 -2.01 -7.24 1.35
CA THR A 89 -1.77 -7.21 2.80
C THR A 89 -0.39 -7.84 3.01
N VAL A 90 0.65 -7.02 3.13
CA VAL A 90 1.73 -7.42 4.02
C VAL A 90 1.08 -7.33 5.40
N PRO A 91 0.82 -8.43 6.10
CA PRO A 91 0.45 -8.33 7.50
C PRO A 91 1.58 -7.56 8.16
N LYS A 92 1.34 -6.28 8.49
CA LYS A 92 2.24 -5.53 9.34
C LYS A 92 2.21 -6.27 10.66
N ASP A 93 3.23 -7.10 10.84
CA ASP A 93 3.51 -7.86 12.04
C ASP A 93 3.33 -6.89 13.21
N GLU A 94 2.20 -7.05 13.88
CA GLU A 94 1.87 -6.33 15.09
C GLU A 94 2.89 -6.83 16.11
N ALA A 95 4.04 -6.15 16.19
CA ALA A 95 5.10 -6.49 17.12
C ALA A 95 4.48 -6.60 18.52
N PRO A 96 4.35 -7.81 19.10
CA PRO A 96 3.70 -7.94 20.38
C PRO A 96 4.66 -7.35 21.41
N LYS A 97 4.35 -6.16 21.93
CA LYS A 97 4.96 -5.62 23.15
C LYS A 97 4.54 -6.50 24.34
N ARG A 98 5.03 -7.73 24.40
CA ARG A 98 4.91 -8.56 25.60
C ARG A 98 5.99 -8.11 26.58
N ARG A 99 5.59 -7.11 27.37
CA ARG A 99 6.29 -6.60 28.54
C ARG A 99 6.74 -7.77 29.42
N VAL A 100 8.04 -8.06 29.44
CA VAL A 100 8.67 -8.99 30.37
C VAL A 100 8.53 -8.37 31.77
N ARG A 101 7.55 -8.83 32.55
CA ARG A 101 7.64 -8.72 34.01
C ARG A 101 8.57 -9.83 34.45
N LEU A 102 9.86 -9.52 34.50
CA LEU A 102 10.82 -10.29 35.27
C LEU A 102 10.48 -10.04 36.74
N SER A 103 9.81 -11.00 37.37
CA SER A 103 9.76 -11.08 38.83
C SER A 103 10.55 -12.31 39.21
N ALA A 104 11.86 -12.12 39.33
CA ALA A 104 12.77 -13.02 40.04
C ALA A 104 12.94 -12.47 41.45
N VAL A 105 12.41 -13.18 42.46
CA VAL A 105 12.83 -13.19 43.88
C VAL A 105 12.19 -14.49 44.44
N LEU A 106 12.91 -15.62 44.44
CA LEU A 106 13.89 -16.10 45.44
C LEU A 106 13.24 -17.08 46.45
N ASP A 107 14.02 -18.11 46.76
CA ASP A 107 13.89 -19.29 47.63
C ASP A 107 13.33 -19.09 49.07
N GLU A 108 13.18 -20.25 49.75
CA GLU A 108 12.90 -20.54 51.19
C GLU A 108 11.40 -20.70 51.53
N ASP A 109 10.86 -21.79 52.11
CA ASP A 109 11.34 -22.85 53.03
C ASP A 109 10.68 -24.22 52.70
#